data_AF-A0A951CNB1-F1
#
_entry.id   AF-A0A951CNB1-F1
#
_cell.length_a   1.000
_cell.length_b   1.000
_cell.length_c   1.000
_cell.angle_alpha   90.00
_cell.angle_beta   90.00
_cell.angle_gamma   90.00
#
_symmetry.space_group_name_H-M   'P 1'
#
loop_
_entity.id
_entity.type
_entity.pdbx_description
1 polymer ?
#
loop_
_entity_poly.entity_id
_entity_poly.type
_entity_poly.pdbx_seq_one_letter_code
_entity_poly.pdbx_strand_id
1 'polypeptide(L)'
;MRILIAGLIVGLILLCAWAGRLGVLGLSLAIGGTGAFELYGSLRSPSAAFRVLVCSVYLLLGIAMLCFAIVLPPASIAYIYLAVAVFDLSRRFLPAYGTITGLITALAFAVLARNFANLSVAGALAAWLWIAAAALAAEMTAAWIKRKSGIDRFGRWLPQGGVLDRFDGLLFAAPVALVILGR
;
A
#
# COMPACT_ATOMS: atom_id res chain seq x y z
N MET A 1 -5.86 16.52 12.12
CA MET A 1 -6.38 15.14 12.24
C MET A 1 -5.79 14.17 11.21
N ARG A 2 -5.74 14.51 9.91
CA ARG A 2 -5.21 13.61 8.84
C ARG A 2 -3.75 13.16 9.00
N ILE A 3 -2.85 14.05 9.46
CA ILE A 3 -1.43 13.73 9.68
C ILE A 3 -1.25 12.78 10.88
N LEU A 4 -2.05 12.97 11.93
CA LEU A 4 -1.99 12.16 13.14
C LEU A 4 -2.40 10.70 12.87
N ILE A 5 -3.41 10.51 12.01
CA ILE A 5 -3.81 9.17 11.53
C ILE A 5 -2.71 8.53 10.68
N ALA A 6 -2.09 9.30 9.76
CA ALA A 6 -0.98 8.79 8.96
C ALA A 6 0.22 8.37 9.85
N GLY A 7 0.57 9.18 10.84
CA GLY A 7 1.61 8.84 11.82
C GLY A 7 1.27 7.60 12.66
N LEU A 8 0.01 7.43 13.06
CA LEU A 8 -0.45 6.25 13.80
C LEU A 8 -0.37 4.97 12.96
N ILE A 9 -0.77 5.04 11.68
CA ILE A 9 -0.65 3.91 10.75
C ILE A 9 0.83 3.55 10.56
N VAL A 10 1.70 4.55 10.35
CA VAL A 10 3.14 4.31 10.22
C VAL A 10 3.71 3.69 11.49
N GLY A 11 3.36 4.22 12.66
CA GLY A 11 3.79 3.68 13.95
C GLY A 11 3.34 2.25 14.19
N LEU A 12 2.08 1.92 13.87
CA LEU A 12 1.56 0.54 13.96
C LEU A 12 2.38 -0.43 13.10
N ILE A 13 2.76 -0.01 11.90
CA ILE A 13 3.44 -0.89 10.94
C ILE A 13 4.90 -1.09 11.33
N LEU A 14 5.56 -0.03 11.82
CA LEU A 14 6.89 -0.14 12.42
C LEU A 14 6.87 -1.04 13.65
N LEU A 15 5.83 -0.94 14.49
CA LEU A 15 5.64 -1.83 15.64
C LEU A 15 5.45 -3.29 15.18
N CYS A 16 4.62 -3.54 14.16
CA CYS A 16 4.42 -4.87 13.59
C CYS A 16 5.70 -5.44 12.97
N ALA A 17 6.50 -4.61 12.28
CA ALA A 17 7.79 -5.01 11.73
C ALA A 17 8.81 -5.31 12.83
N TRP A 18 8.81 -4.52 13.92
CA TRP A 18 9.65 -4.75 15.09
C TRP A 18 9.26 -6.01 15.87
N ALA A 19 7.96 -6.30 15.98
CA ALA A 19 7.43 -7.55 16.52
C ALA A 19 7.77 -8.78 15.64
N GLY A 20 8.45 -8.57 14.51
CA GLY A 20 8.95 -9.61 13.63
C GLY A 20 7.87 -10.19 12.72
N ARG A 21 8.11 -11.41 12.25
CA ARG A 21 7.30 -12.04 11.20
C ARG A 21 5.83 -12.22 11.59
N LEU A 22 5.55 -12.60 12.84
CA LEU A 22 4.17 -12.78 13.30
C LEU A 22 3.40 -11.45 13.33
N GLY A 23 4.05 -10.35 13.73
CA GLY A 23 3.44 -9.03 13.72
C GLY A 23 3.06 -8.59 12.31
N VAL A 24 3.96 -8.78 11.34
CA VAL A 24 3.70 -8.44 9.94
C VAL A 24 2.62 -9.34 9.33
N LEU A 25 2.63 -10.65 9.61
CA LEU A 25 1.59 -11.57 9.13
C LEU A 25 0.21 -11.21 9.69
N GLY A 26 0.12 -10.94 10.99
CA GLY A 26 -1.12 -10.51 11.63
C GLY A 26 -1.66 -9.22 11.01
N LEU A 27 -0.78 -8.25 10.75
CA LEU A 27 -1.14 -7.02 10.05
C LEU A 27 -1.63 -7.29 8.61
N SER A 28 -0.92 -8.10 7.82
CA SER A 28 -1.33 -8.42 6.44
C SER A 28 -2.67 -9.14 6.40
N LEU A 29 -2.93 -10.06 7.32
CA LEU A 29 -4.23 -10.72 7.46
C LEU A 29 -5.34 -9.73 7.83
N ALA A 30 -5.06 -8.81 8.76
CA ALA A 30 -6.01 -7.77 9.16
C ALA A 30 -6.33 -6.85 7.97
N ILE A 31 -5.33 -6.39 7.22
CA ILE A 31 -5.52 -5.54 6.03
C ILE A 31 -6.32 -6.30 4.97
N GLY A 32 -5.94 -7.54 4.64
CA GLY A 32 -6.62 -8.35 3.63
C GLY A 32 -8.07 -8.67 4.00
N GLY A 33 -8.32 -9.11 5.24
CA GLY A 33 -9.66 -9.46 5.71
C GLY A 33 -10.61 -8.26 5.80
N THR A 34 -10.17 -7.18 6.44
CA THR A 34 -10.98 -5.96 6.55
C THR A 34 -11.18 -5.28 5.20
N GLY A 35 -10.13 -5.24 4.36
CA GLY A 35 -10.21 -4.71 3.00
C GLY A 35 -11.19 -5.48 2.12
N ALA A 36 -11.19 -6.82 2.19
CA ALA A 36 -12.15 -7.65 1.46
C ALA A 36 -13.59 -7.44 1.95
N PHE A 37 -13.78 -7.33 3.26
CA PHE A 37 -15.10 -7.05 3.86
C PHE A 37 -15.64 -5.68 3.43
N GLU A 38 -14.82 -4.63 3.49
CA GLU A 38 -15.19 -3.28 3.05
C GLU A 38 -15.49 -3.23 1.55
N LEU A 39 -14.65 -3.87 0.74
CA LEU A 39 -14.83 -3.93 -0.71
C LEU A 39 -16.16 -4.59 -1.07
N TYR A 40 -16.41 -5.79 -0.55
CA TYR A 40 -17.63 -6.53 -0.86
C TYR A 40 -18.89 -5.80 -0.39
N GLY A 41 -18.86 -5.21 0.83
CA GLY A 41 -19.99 -4.47 1.38
C GLY A 41 -20.31 -3.17 0.66
N SER A 42 -19.30 -2.50 0.08
CA SER A 42 -19.46 -1.20 -0.56
C SER A 42 -19.62 -1.25 -2.09
N LEU A 43 -19.29 -2.37 -2.73
CA LEU A 43 -19.41 -2.52 -4.18
C LEU A 43 -20.87 -2.57 -4.65
N ARG A 44 -21.43 -1.39 -4.92
CA ARG A 44 -22.73 -1.20 -5.59
C ARG A 44 -22.52 -1.08 -7.10
N SER A 45 -22.10 -2.18 -7.72
CA SER A 45 -21.84 -2.22 -9.16
C SER A 45 -23.10 -2.56 -9.98
N PRO A 46 -23.25 -2.00 -11.20
CA PRO A 46 -24.33 -2.33 -12.12
C PRO A 46 -24.29 -3.77 -12.65
N SER A 47 -23.16 -4.49 -12.60
CA SER A 47 -23.07 -5.87 -13.13
C SER A 47 -22.37 -6.84 -12.17
N ALA A 48 -22.88 -8.08 -12.14
CA ALA A 48 -22.27 -9.16 -11.36
C ALA A 48 -20.84 -9.47 -11.84
N ALA A 49 -20.60 -9.44 -13.15
CA ALA A 49 -19.28 -9.67 -13.73
C ALA A 49 -18.22 -8.66 -13.25
N PHE A 50 -18.58 -7.37 -13.18
CA PHE A 50 -17.68 -6.34 -12.65
C PHE A 50 -17.35 -6.59 -11.18
N ARG A 51 -18.35 -6.96 -10.36
CA ARG A 51 -18.14 -7.25 -8.95
C ARG A 51 -17.20 -8.44 -8.75
N VAL A 52 -17.41 -9.52 -9.50
CA VAL A 52 -16.54 -10.70 -9.47
C VAL A 52 -15.12 -10.34 -9.89
N LEU A 53 -14.95 -9.61 -11.00
CA LEU A 53 -13.64 -9.19 -11.48
C LEU A 53 -12.88 -8.38 -10.42
N VAL A 54 -13.52 -7.36 -9.85
CA VAL A 54 -12.89 -6.49 -8.83
C VAL A 54 -12.53 -7.29 -7.58
N CYS A 55 -13.45 -8.12 -7.07
CA CYS A 55 -13.18 -8.96 -5.91
C CYS A 55 -12.03 -9.95 -6.17
N SER A 56 -11.98 -10.58 -7.36
CA SER A 56 -10.91 -11.50 -7.74
C SER A 56 -9.55 -10.80 -7.81
N VAL A 57 -9.49 -9.59 -8.39
CA VAL A 57 -8.25 -8.80 -8.44
C VAL A 57 -7.76 -8.47 -7.04
N TYR A 58 -8.63 -7.95 -6.15
CA TYR A 58 -8.23 -7.63 -4.79
C TYR A 58 -7.90 -8.85 -3.94
N LEU A 59 -8.53 -10.00 -4.21
CA LEU A 59 -8.18 -11.27 -3.58
C LEU A 59 -6.75 -11.69 -3.98
N LEU A 60 -6.40 -11.60 -5.28
CA LEU A 60 -5.05 -11.88 -5.76
C LEU A 60 -4.02 -10.93 -5.14
N LEU A 61 -4.35 -9.64 -5.02
CA LEU A 61 -3.49 -8.67 -4.32
C LEU A 61 -3.34 -9.00 -2.83
N GLY A 62 -4.40 -9.44 -2.17
CA GLY A 62 -4.36 -9.90 -0.78
C GLY A 62 -3.48 -11.14 -0.60
N ILE A 63 -3.57 -12.11 -1.51
CA ILE A 63 -2.68 -13.28 -1.54
C ILE A 63 -1.23 -12.84 -1.75
N ALA A 64 -0.98 -11.95 -2.71
CA ALA A 64 0.37 -11.40 -2.94
C ALA A 64 0.90 -10.68 -1.69
N MET A 65 0.06 -9.94 -0.96
CA MET A 65 0.41 -9.29 0.31
C MET A 65 0.77 -10.30 1.42
N LEU A 66 0.10 -11.45 1.45
CA LEU A 66 0.46 -12.54 2.38
C LEU A 66 1.80 -13.19 1.98
N CYS A 67 1.98 -13.50 0.69
CA CYS A 67 3.27 -14.01 0.18
C CYS A 67 4.40 -13.03 0.49
N PHE A 68 4.15 -11.73 0.32
CA PHE A 68 5.08 -10.65 0.66
C PHE A 68 5.50 -10.69 2.15
N ALA A 69 4.54 -10.89 3.06
CA ALA A 69 4.79 -11.04 4.49
C ALA A 69 5.51 -12.34 4.89
N ILE A 70 5.36 -13.40 4.09
CA ILE A 70 6.00 -14.71 4.31
C ILE A 70 7.41 -14.75 3.72
N VAL A 71 7.63 -14.18 2.55
CA VAL A 71 8.89 -14.31 1.82
C VAL A 71 9.92 -13.28 2.32
N LEU A 72 9.53 -12.02 2.45
CA LEU A 72 10.49 -10.96 2.72
C LEU A 72 10.82 -10.82 4.23
N PRO A 73 12.03 -10.38 4.57
CA PRO A 73 12.39 -10.00 5.94
C PRO A 73 11.54 -8.82 6.43
N PRO A 74 11.20 -8.75 7.74
CA PRO A 74 10.45 -7.61 8.30
C PRO A 74 11.08 -6.24 8.02
N ALA A 75 12.42 -6.17 7.96
CA ALA A 75 13.14 -4.94 7.64
C ALA A 75 12.88 -4.46 6.20
N SER A 76 12.89 -5.37 5.22
CA SER A 76 12.56 -5.06 3.82
C SER A 76 11.09 -4.62 3.67
N ILE A 77 10.20 -5.21 4.47
CA ILE A 77 8.79 -4.85 4.50
C ILE A 77 8.59 -3.44 5.05
N ALA A 78 9.25 -3.12 6.16
CA ALA A 78 9.25 -1.78 6.73
C ALA A 78 9.81 -0.75 5.73
N TYR A 79 10.89 -1.09 5.03
CA TYR A 79 11.48 -0.24 3.99
C TYR A 79 10.47 0.11 2.89
N ILE A 80 9.77 -0.88 2.33
CA ILE A 80 8.78 -0.65 1.26
C ILE A 80 7.60 0.15 1.77
N TYR A 81 7.10 -0.21 2.95
CA TYR A 81 5.97 0.50 3.53
C TYR A 81 6.32 1.98 3.77
N LEU A 82 7.48 2.27 4.34
CA LEU A 82 7.93 3.63 4.55
C LEU A 82 8.12 4.38 3.23
N ALA A 83 8.63 3.72 2.19
CA ALA A 83 8.76 4.34 0.87
C ALA A 83 7.39 4.77 0.30
N VAL A 84 6.37 3.90 0.41
CA VAL A 84 4.99 4.22 0.02
C VAL A 84 4.41 5.33 0.91
N ALA A 85 4.63 5.27 2.22
CA ALA A 85 4.11 6.25 3.17
C ALA A 85 4.74 7.64 2.96
N VAL A 86 6.04 7.73 2.70
CA VAL A 86 6.74 8.98 2.38
C VAL A 86 6.21 9.56 1.07
N PHE A 87 6.02 8.73 0.05
CA PHE A 87 5.42 9.15 -1.23
C PHE A 87 4.05 9.78 -1.01
N ASP A 88 3.15 9.10 -0.29
CA ASP A 88 1.80 9.59 -0.01
C ASP A 88 1.77 10.82 0.89
N LEU A 89 2.65 10.89 1.88
CA LEU A 89 2.71 12.01 2.82
C LEU A 89 3.16 13.28 2.10
N SER A 90 4.22 13.20 1.31
CA SER A 90 4.76 14.33 0.55
C SER A 90 3.75 14.89 -0.45
N ARG A 91 2.96 14.02 -1.09
CA ARG A 91 1.85 14.43 -1.97
C ARG A 91 0.78 15.25 -1.26
N ARG A 92 0.56 14.96 0.02
CA ARG A 92 -0.45 15.65 0.86
C ARG A 92 0.06 16.99 1.39
N PHE A 93 1.37 17.14 1.61
CA PHE A 93 1.95 18.38 2.10
C PHE A 93 2.03 19.48 1.03
N LEU A 94 2.31 19.12 -0.23
CA LEU A 94 2.41 20.10 -1.33
C LEU A 94 1.45 19.75 -2.48
N PRO A 95 0.13 19.98 -2.35
CA PRO A 95 -0.86 19.52 -3.33
C PRO A 95 -0.61 19.98 -4.77
N ALA A 96 -0.10 21.20 -4.97
CA ALA A 96 0.17 21.78 -6.29
C ALA A 96 1.27 21.03 -7.08
N TYR A 97 2.25 20.46 -6.38
CA TYR A 97 3.38 19.72 -6.97
C TYR A 97 3.47 18.29 -6.43
N GLY A 98 2.36 17.81 -5.86
CA GLY A 98 2.37 16.72 -4.89
C GLY A 98 3.05 15.48 -5.45
N THR A 99 2.71 15.09 -6.67
CA THR A 99 3.31 13.92 -7.32
C THR A 99 4.82 14.10 -7.47
N ILE A 100 5.31 15.19 -8.07
CA ILE A 100 6.75 15.42 -8.28
C ILE A 100 7.51 15.45 -6.95
N THR A 101 7.00 16.19 -5.95
CA THR A 101 7.60 16.21 -4.62
C THR A 101 7.59 14.82 -3.97
N GLY A 102 6.48 14.10 -4.08
CA GLY A 102 6.36 12.72 -3.61
C GLY A 102 7.39 11.80 -4.23
N LEU A 103 7.56 11.87 -5.56
CA LEU A 103 8.57 11.11 -6.28
C LEU A 103 9.97 11.39 -5.74
N ILE A 104 10.35 12.67 -5.66
CA ILE A 104 11.69 13.09 -5.23
C ILE A 104 11.98 12.71 -3.77
N THR A 105 11.04 12.98 -2.87
CA THR A 105 11.22 12.71 -1.43
C THR A 105 11.23 11.22 -1.12
N ALA A 106 10.36 10.43 -1.75
CA ALA A 106 10.41 8.98 -1.62
C ALA A 106 11.68 8.40 -2.23
N LEU A 107 12.22 9.01 -3.30
CA LEU A 107 13.47 8.57 -3.93
C LEU A 107 14.66 8.80 -3.02
N ALA A 108 14.74 9.99 -2.44
CA ALA A 108 15.73 10.31 -1.43
C ALA A 108 15.64 9.33 -0.25
N PHE A 109 14.42 9.06 0.25
CA PHE A 109 14.20 8.08 1.31
C PHE A 109 14.67 6.68 0.91
N ALA A 110 14.30 6.18 -0.27
CA ALA A 110 14.69 4.85 -0.75
C ALA A 110 16.21 4.68 -0.81
N VAL A 111 16.94 5.69 -1.30
CA VAL A 111 18.41 5.64 -1.36
C VAL A 111 19.04 5.69 0.03
N LEU A 112 18.51 6.52 0.94
CA LEU A 112 19.02 6.66 2.31
C LEU A 112 18.73 5.42 3.17
N ALA A 113 17.55 4.81 3.00
CA ALA A 113 17.10 3.65 3.75
C ALA A 113 17.44 2.30 3.10
N ARG A 114 18.19 2.29 1.99
CA ARG A 114 18.53 1.07 1.21
C ARG A 114 19.12 -0.08 2.04
N ASN A 115 19.85 0.24 3.11
CA ASN A 115 20.49 -0.74 3.97
C ASN A 115 19.47 -1.63 4.71
N PHE A 116 18.26 -1.13 4.97
CA PHE A 116 17.17 -1.93 5.57
C PHE A 116 16.69 -3.06 4.66
N ALA A 117 16.86 -2.93 3.34
CA ALA A 117 16.52 -3.93 2.35
C ALA A 117 17.76 -4.60 1.72
N ASN A 118 18.97 -4.33 2.25
CA ASN A 118 20.24 -4.79 1.71
C ASN A 118 20.43 -4.51 0.20
N LEU A 119 20.00 -3.32 -0.25
CA LEU A 119 20.03 -2.93 -1.66
C LEU A 119 21.27 -2.09 -1.99
N SER A 120 21.82 -2.32 -3.19
CA SER A 120 22.73 -1.36 -3.82
C SER A 120 21.98 -0.07 -4.18
N VAL A 121 22.71 1.01 -4.47
CA VAL A 121 22.08 2.28 -4.90
C VAL A 121 21.23 2.07 -6.15
N ALA A 122 21.76 1.35 -7.15
CA ALA A 122 21.02 1.01 -8.36
C ALA A 122 19.77 0.16 -8.06
N GLY A 123 19.89 -0.82 -7.16
CA GLY A 123 18.76 -1.64 -6.71
C GLY A 123 17.68 -0.82 -6.01
N ALA A 124 18.07 0.13 -5.15
CA ALA A 124 17.14 1.03 -4.46
C ALA A 124 16.39 1.96 -5.44
N LEU A 125 17.08 2.51 -6.44
CA LEU A 125 16.48 3.33 -7.49
C LEU A 125 15.48 2.53 -8.35
N ALA A 126 15.85 1.31 -8.75
CA ALA A 126 14.98 0.43 -9.52
C ALA A 126 13.75 -0.01 -8.69
N ALA A 127 13.96 -0.40 -7.43
CA ALA A 127 12.88 -0.76 -6.52
C ALA A 127 11.90 0.40 -6.33
N TRP A 128 12.42 1.61 -6.10
CA TRP A 128 11.61 2.82 -6.00
C TRP A 128 10.71 2.99 -7.23
N LEU A 129 11.28 2.86 -8.44
CA LEU A 129 10.58 3.13 -9.70
C LEU A 129 9.31 2.32 -9.84
N TRP A 130 9.44 1.03 -9.55
CA TRP A 130 8.32 0.11 -9.65
C TRP A 130 7.33 0.26 -8.49
N ILE A 131 7.80 0.49 -7.27
CA ILE A 131 6.92 0.66 -6.09
C ILE A 131 6.00 1.87 -6.26
N ALA A 132 6.55 3.00 -6.73
CA ALA A 132 5.74 4.19 -6.89
C ALA A 132 4.83 4.13 -8.11
N ALA A 133 5.26 3.48 -9.20
CA ALA A 133 4.38 3.17 -10.32
C ALA A 133 3.18 2.32 -9.84
N ALA A 134 3.43 1.34 -8.97
CA ALA A 134 2.39 0.52 -8.37
C ALA A 134 1.46 1.33 -7.45
N ALA A 135 2.00 2.23 -6.62
CA ALA A 135 1.21 3.09 -5.75
C ALA A 135 0.31 4.05 -6.55
N LEU A 136 0.82 4.64 -7.65
CA LEU A 136 0.02 5.45 -8.57
C LEU A 136 -1.07 4.63 -9.26
N ALA A 137 -0.73 3.43 -9.73
CA ALA A 137 -1.70 2.52 -10.35
C ALA A 137 -2.82 2.13 -9.36
N ALA A 138 -2.48 1.92 -8.08
CA ALA A 138 -3.45 1.63 -7.03
C ALA A 138 -4.48 2.75 -6.88
N GLU A 139 -4.01 4.00 -6.75
CA GLU A 139 -4.88 5.16 -6.57
C GLU A 139 -5.80 5.36 -7.77
N MET A 140 -5.25 5.24 -9.00
CA MET A 140 -6.04 5.34 -10.23
C MET A 140 -7.10 4.23 -10.30
N THR A 141 -6.72 3.00 -9.94
CA THR A 141 -7.64 1.85 -9.94
C THR A 141 -8.74 2.03 -8.90
N ALA A 142 -8.39 2.46 -7.68
CA ALA A 142 -9.34 2.75 -6.62
C ALA A 142 -10.32 3.86 -7.03
N ALA A 143 -9.82 4.96 -7.62
CA ALA A 143 -10.65 6.04 -8.12
C ALA A 143 -11.59 5.59 -9.24
N TRP A 144 -11.13 4.74 -10.16
CA TRP A 144 -11.96 4.20 -11.23
C TRP A 144 -13.07 3.30 -10.70
N ILE A 145 -12.77 2.39 -9.77
CA ILE A 145 -13.76 1.50 -9.14
C ILE A 145 -14.82 2.30 -8.40
N LYS A 146 -14.40 3.34 -7.65
CA LYS A 146 -15.29 4.25 -6.92
C LYS A 146 -16.28 4.94 -7.85
N ARG A 147 -15.79 5.53 -8.95
CA ARG A 147 -16.63 6.18 -9.98
C ARG A 147 -17.62 5.20 -10.61
N LYS A 148 -17.17 3.99 -10.94
CA LYS A 148 -18.03 2.95 -11.54
C LYS A 148 -19.09 2.39 -10.58
N SER A 149 -18.83 2.45 -9.28
CA SER A 149 -19.73 1.93 -8.24
C SER A 149 -20.57 3.02 -7.57
N GLY A 150 -20.42 4.29 -7.98
CA GLY A 150 -21.13 5.42 -7.39
C GLY A 150 -20.83 5.64 -5.90
N ILE A 151 -19.63 5.28 -5.45
CA ILE A 151 -19.19 5.42 -4.05
C ILE A 151 -18.01 6.38 -3.95
N ASP A 152 -17.93 7.12 -2.85
CA ASP A 152 -16.80 8.01 -2.57
C ASP A 152 -15.69 7.35 -1.73
N ARG A 153 -16.03 6.27 -1.01
CA ARG A 153 -15.15 5.56 -0.07
C ARG A 153 -15.52 4.09 0.03
N PHE A 154 -14.53 3.22 0.26
CA PHE A 154 -14.76 1.77 0.41
C PHE A 154 -15.23 1.38 1.81
N GLY A 155 -14.93 2.18 2.84
CA GLY A 155 -15.32 1.88 4.21
C GLY A 155 -15.51 3.11 5.08
N ARG A 156 -15.96 2.88 6.31
CA ARG A 156 -16.13 3.90 7.36
C ARG A 156 -15.39 3.55 8.66
N TRP A 157 -14.62 2.46 8.67
CA TRP A 157 -14.00 1.92 9.88
C TRP A 157 -12.89 2.81 10.44
N LEU A 158 -12.19 3.56 9.57
CA LEU A 158 -11.19 4.54 10.00
C LEU A 158 -11.77 5.96 9.94
N PRO A 159 -11.32 6.87 10.82
CA PRO A 159 -11.74 8.27 10.73
C PRO A 159 -11.35 8.80 9.34
N GLN A 160 -12.35 9.11 8.52
CA GLN A 160 -12.21 9.63 7.15
C GLN A 160 -11.77 8.61 6.06
N GLY A 161 -12.11 7.32 6.16
CA GLY A 161 -11.95 6.35 5.05
C GLY A 161 -12.05 4.87 5.48
N GLY A 162 -11.97 3.94 4.52
CA GLY A 162 -11.80 2.52 4.80
C GLY A 162 -10.34 2.13 5.03
N VAL A 163 -10.09 0.91 5.52
CA VAL A 163 -8.76 0.29 5.52
C VAL A 163 -8.24 0.19 4.09
N LEU A 164 -9.11 -0.18 3.15
CA LEU A 164 -8.71 -0.31 1.74
C LEU A 164 -8.23 1.01 1.13
N ASP A 165 -8.82 2.13 1.54
CA ASP A 165 -8.42 3.49 1.10
C ASP A 165 -7.06 3.95 1.67
N ARG A 166 -6.49 3.20 2.62
CA ARG A 166 -5.20 3.54 3.27
C ARG A 166 -4.07 2.61 2.87
N PHE A 167 -4.40 1.41 2.40
CA PHE A 167 -3.45 0.36 2.10
C PHE A 167 -3.50 -0.07 0.63
N ASP A 168 -4.27 0.59 -0.22
CA ASP A 168 -4.32 0.33 -1.67
C ASP A 168 -2.93 0.43 -2.32
N GLY A 169 -2.17 1.47 -2.00
CA GLY A 169 -0.78 1.62 -2.47
C GLY A 169 0.12 0.46 -2.04
N LEU A 170 -0.02 -0.01 -0.79
CA LEU A 170 0.75 -1.15 -0.26
C LEU A 170 0.33 -2.48 -0.90
N LEU A 171 -0.97 -2.68 -1.12
CA LEU A 171 -1.53 -3.88 -1.77
C LEU A 171 -0.98 -4.05 -3.19
N PHE A 172 -0.83 -2.97 -3.95
CA PHE A 172 -0.22 -3.01 -5.28
C PHE A 172 1.31 -3.07 -5.23
N ALA A 173 1.95 -2.44 -4.23
CA ALA A 173 3.40 -2.50 -4.06
C ALA A 173 3.88 -3.90 -3.65
N ALA A 174 3.08 -4.68 -2.92
CA ALA A 174 3.44 -6.02 -2.45
C ALA A 174 3.86 -7.02 -3.54
N PRO A 175 3.08 -7.25 -4.62
CA PRO A 175 3.51 -8.13 -5.71
C PRO A 175 4.78 -7.61 -6.41
N VAL A 176 4.90 -6.30 -6.59
CA VAL A 176 6.09 -5.68 -7.19
C VAL A 176 7.33 -5.90 -6.32
N ALA A 177 7.18 -5.69 -5.02
CA ALA A 177 8.23 -5.93 -4.03
C ALA A 177 8.70 -7.38 -4.00
N LEU A 178 7.79 -8.34 -4.12
CA LEU A 178 8.13 -9.75 -4.21
C LEU A 178 9.03 -10.06 -5.41
N VAL A 179 8.72 -9.50 -6.58
CA VAL A 179 9.50 -9.73 -7.81
C VAL A 179 10.91 -9.13 -7.70
N ILE A 180 11.04 -7.98 -7.03
CA ILE A 180 12.29 -7.23 -6.95
C ILE A 180 13.18 -7.72 -5.80
N LEU A 181 12.60 -7.99 -4.64
CA LEU A 181 13.32 -8.31 -3.40
C LEU A 181 13.23 -9.79 -2.99
N GLY A 182 12.31 -10.57 -3.56
CA GLY A 182 12.11 -11.98 -3.24
C GLY A 182 13.12 -12.92 -3.89
N ARG A 183 14.32 -12.42 -4.19
CA ARG A 183 15.41 -13.15 -4.84
C ARG A 183 16.41 -13.65 -3.81
#